data_AF-A0A562PRH7-F1
#
_entry.id   AF-A0A562PRH7-F1
#
_cell.length_a   1.000
_cell.length_b   1.000
_cell.length_c   1.000
_cell.angle_alpha   90.00
_cell.angle_beta   90.00
_cell.angle_gamma   90.00
#
_symmetry.space_group_name_H-M   'P 1'
#
loop_
_entity.id
_entity.type
_entity.pdbx_description
1 polymer ?
#
loop_
_entity_poly.entity_id
_entity_poly.type
_entity_poly.pdbx_seq_one_letter_code
_entity_poly.pdbx_strand_id
1 'polypeptide(L)'
;MKNALALFGFLFLIITFTSCKSDKEKKAELVTNKYVRFVDSVTQKTTADAAANWSTIEKYFEKQSTELNSTIDQLENTAAFDAKIDSATAKYEAFRNSIRERKKNLKGTNLLEK
;
A
#
# COMPACT_ATOMS: atom_id res chain seq x y z
N MET A 1 18.12 1.25 -56.62
CA MET A 1 17.47 -0.09 -56.67
C MET A 1 17.49 -0.69 -55.27
N LYS A 2 16.30 -0.98 -54.73
CA LYS A 2 15.94 -2.07 -53.80
C LYS A 2 17.07 -2.80 -53.03
N ASN A 3 17.24 -2.41 -51.76
CA ASN A 3 17.79 -3.29 -50.73
C ASN A 3 16.81 -3.28 -49.54
N ALA A 4 15.67 -3.92 -49.74
CA ALA A 4 14.78 -4.34 -48.66
C ALA A 4 15.31 -5.68 -48.14
N LEU A 5 15.84 -5.70 -46.91
CA LEU A 5 16.18 -6.89 -46.11
C LEU A 5 16.63 -6.33 -44.74
N ALA A 6 16.08 -6.65 -43.58
CA ALA A 6 15.21 -7.74 -43.19
C ALA A 6 14.28 -7.27 -42.06
N LEU A 7 13.00 -7.56 -42.23
CA LEU A 7 12.01 -7.63 -41.15
C LEU A 7 12.47 -8.71 -40.16
N PHE A 8 13.09 -8.32 -39.05
CA PHE A 8 13.10 -9.14 -37.84
C PHE A 8 11.87 -8.78 -37.02
N GLY A 9 10.74 -9.35 -37.45
CA GLY A 9 9.53 -9.40 -36.65
C GLY A 9 9.79 -10.25 -35.41
N PHE A 10 10.21 -9.62 -34.33
CA PHE A 10 10.20 -10.23 -33.02
C PHE A 10 8.76 -10.17 -32.50
N LEU A 11 7.94 -11.11 -32.98
CA LEU A 11 6.63 -11.34 -32.41
C LEU A 11 6.84 -12.00 -31.04
N PHE A 12 7.01 -11.18 -30.00
CA PHE A 12 6.76 -11.64 -28.64
C PHE A 12 5.29 -12.04 -28.61
N LEU A 13 5.04 -13.35 -28.69
CA LEU A 13 3.76 -13.93 -28.31
C LEU A 13 3.59 -13.67 -26.82
N ILE A 14 3.05 -12.51 -26.49
CA ILE A 14 2.37 -12.29 -25.22
C ILE A 14 1.21 -13.29 -25.24
N ILE A 15 1.45 -14.45 -24.64
CA ILE A 15 0.38 -15.36 -24.26
C ILE A 15 -0.42 -14.57 -23.25
N THR A 16 -1.43 -13.85 -23.74
CA THR A 16 -2.47 -13.30 -22.89
C THR A 16 -3.26 -14.52 -22.43
N PHE A 17 -2.73 -15.22 -21.43
CA PHE A 17 -3.60 -15.91 -20.50
C PHE A 17 -4.56 -14.82 -20.05
N THR A 18 -5.78 -14.84 -20.59
CA THR A 18 -6.93 -14.25 -19.93
C THR A 18 -7.06 -15.07 -18.66
N SER A 19 -6.18 -14.81 -17.68
CA SER A 19 -6.15 -15.54 -16.43
C SER A 19 -7.49 -15.23 -15.81
N CYS A 20 -8.38 -16.21 -15.83
CA CYS A 20 -9.43 -16.27 -14.85
C CYS A 20 -8.70 -16.20 -13.51
N LYS A 21 -8.71 -15.00 -12.91
CA LYS A 21 -8.04 -14.71 -11.66
C LYS A 21 -8.36 -15.82 -10.67
N SER A 22 -7.34 -16.50 -10.16
CA SER A 22 -7.51 -17.58 -9.20
C SER A 22 -8.22 -17.05 -7.95
N ASP A 23 -8.86 -17.93 -7.18
CA ASP A 23 -9.55 -17.50 -5.96
C ASP A 23 -8.59 -16.90 -4.93
N LYS A 24 -7.32 -17.34 -4.94
CA LYS A 24 -6.25 -16.72 -4.15
C LYS A 24 -5.96 -15.28 -4.60
N GLU A 25 -5.82 -15.04 -5.91
CA GLU A 25 -5.58 -13.70 -6.44
C GLU A 25 -6.78 -12.77 -6.23
N LYS A 26 -8.02 -13.27 -6.30
CA LYS A 26 -9.23 -12.49 -5.95
C LYS A 26 -9.23 -12.11 -4.48
N LYS A 27 -8.89 -13.05 -3.59
CA LYS A 27 -8.77 -12.78 -2.15
C LYS A 27 -7.67 -11.74 -1.88
N ALA A 28 -6.52 -11.88 -2.53
CA ALA A 28 -5.41 -10.92 -2.45
C ALA A 28 -5.83 -9.51 -2.88
N GLU A 29 -6.58 -9.39 -3.98
CA GLU A 29 -7.14 -8.12 -4.42
C GLU A 29 -8.08 -7.51 -3.38
N LEU A 30 -8.98 -8.32 -2.80
CA LEU A 30 -9.92 -7.84 -1.79
C LEU A 30 -9.20 -7.32 -0.55
N VAL A 31 -8.24 -8.06 0.00
CA VAL A 31 -7.49 -7.63 1.20
C VAL A 31 -6.57 -6.46 0.90
N THR A 32 -5.96 -6.40 -0.29
CA THR A 32 -5.15 -5.25 -0.72
C THR A 32 -6.01 -4.00 -0.81
N ASN A 33 -7.17 -4.06 -1.49
CA ASN A 33 -8.08 -2.92 -1.61
C ASN A 33 -8.59 -2.45 -0.24
N LYS A 34 -8.85 -3.38 0.69
CA LYS A 34 -9.23 -3.08 2.06
C LYS A 34 -8.12 -2.35 2.83
N TYR A 35 -6.87 -2.82 2.69
CA TYR A 35 -5.69 -2.18 3.27
C TYR A 35 -5.49 -0.76 2.74
N VAL A 36 -5.50 -0.58 1.41
CA VAL A 36 -5.36 0.74 0.76
C VAL A 36 -6.46 1.69 1.23
N ARG A 37 -7.72 1.24 1.21
CA ARG A 37 -8.85 2.06 1.66
C ARG A 37 -8.72 2.49 3.11
N PHE A 38 -8.26 1.60 4.00
CA PHE A 38 -7.99 1.94 5.38
C PHE A 38 -6.93 3.04 5.49
N VAL A 39 -5.78 2.86 4.81
CA VAL A 39 -4.70 3.85 4.78
C VAL A 39 -5.22 5.20 4.27
N ASP A 40 -5.93 5.21 3.15
CA ASP A 40 -6.50 6.43 2.58
C ASP A 40 -7.46 7.12 3.55
N SER A 41 -8.32 6.36 4.23
CA SER A 41 -9.25 6.90 5.21
C SER A 41 -8.54 7.54 6.42
N VAL A 42 -7.50 6.90 6.95
CA VAL A 42 -6.80 7.45 8.13
C VAL A 42 -5.90 8.62 7.79
N THR A 43 -5.27 8.60 6.61
CA THR A 43 -4.37 9.69 6.17
C THR A 43 -5.11 10.95 5.71
N GLN A 44 -6.43 10.87 5.52
CA GLN A 44 -7.30 12.04 5.34
C GLN A 44 -7.72 12.71 6.66
N LYS A 45 -7.46 12.09 7.81
CA LYS A 45 -7.79 12.68 9.12
C LYS A 45 -6.77 13.76 9.50
N THR A 46 -7.20 14.72 10.31
CA THR A 46 -6.27 15.70 10.87
C THR A 46 -5.25 15.00 11.79
N THR A 47 -4.04 15.55 11.87
CA THR A 47 -3.01 15.01 12.78
C THR A 47 -3.41 15.15 14.25
N ALA A 48 -4.34 16.04 14.60
CA ALA A 48 -4.90 16.16 15.95
C ALA A 48 -5.81 14.96 16.28
N ASP A 49 -6.82 14.70 15.45
CA ASP A 49 -7.78 13.62 15.65
C ASP A 49 -7.10 12.25 15.61
N ALA A 50 -6.15 12.10 14.68
CA ALA A 50 -5.38 10.87 14.57
C ALA A 50 -4.42 10.67 15.75
N ALA A 51 -3.83 11.73 16.31
CA ALA A 51 -3.00 11.63 17.51
C ALA A 51 -3.81 11.17 18.73
N ALA A 52 -5.03 11.66 18.88
CA ALA A 52 -5.95 11.27 19.96
C ALA A 52 -6.39 9.80 19.85
N ASN A 53 -6.54 9.29 18.63
CA ASN A 53 -6.99 7.92 18.35
C ASN A 53 -5.87 6.96 17.93
N TRP A 54 -4.61 7.34 18.17
CA TRP A 54 -3.45 6.69 17.55
C TRP A 54 -3.36 5.19 17.85
N SER A 55 -3.58 4.79 19.11
CA SER A 55 -3.51 3.38 19.51
C SER A 55 -4.50 2.50 18.73
N THR A 56 -5.71 3.02 18.49
CA THR A 56 -6.72 2.32 17.69
C THR A 56 -6.30 2.23 16.23
N ILE A 57 -5.83 3.33 15.65
CA ILE A 57 -5.36 3.38 14.25
C ILE A 57 -4.21 2.39 14.04
N GLU A 58 -3.24 2.34 14.95
CA GLU A 58 -2.08 1.43 14.88
C GLU A 58 -2.50 -0.03 14.96
N LYS A 59 -3.39 -0.40 15.89
CA LYS A 59 -3.95 -1.76 15.98
C LYS A 59 -4.68 -2.20 14.72
N TYR A 60 -5.46 -1.30 14.11
CA TYR A 60 -6.15 -1.62 12.86
C TYR A 60 -5.17 -1.77 11.69
N PHE A 61 -4.14 -0.93 11.62
CA PHE A 61 -3.07 -1.05 10.62
C PHE A 61 -2.35 -2.40 10.74
N GLU A 62 -1.95 -2.80 11.95
CA GLU A 62 -1.30 -4.09 12.21
C GLU A 62 -2.18 -5.27 11.80
N LYS A 63 -3.47 -5.23 12.17
CA LYS A 63 -4.44 -6.26 11.78
C LYS A 63 -4.55 -6.38 10.26
N GLN A 64 -4.69 -5.25 9.56
CA GLN A 64 -4.81 -5.25 8.10
C GLN A 64 -3.53 -5.69 7.41
N SER A 65 -2.36 -5.28 7.92
CA SER A 65 -1.05 -5.69 7.39
C SER A 65 -0.84 -7.20 7.57
N THR A 66 -1.22 -7.76 8.71
CA THR A 66 -1.12 -9.21 8.97
C THR A 66 -2.02 -10.02 8.03
N GLU A 67 -3.28 -9.59 7.86
CA GLU A 67 -4.24 -10.21 6.92
C GLU A 67 -3.74 -10.14 5.47
N LEU A 68 -3.20 -8.98 5.08
CA LEU A 68 -2.62 -8.75 3.75
C LEU A 68 -1.41 -9.68 3.52
N ASN A 69 -0.40 -9.61 4.38
CA ASN A 69 0.85 -10.36 4.22
C ASN A 69 0.56 -11.87 4.15
N SER A 70 -0.23 -12.40 5.09
CA SER A 70 -0.59 -13.82 5.09
C SER A 70 -1.37 -14.27 3.84
N THR A 71 -2.06 -13.36 3.15
CA THR A 71 -2.75 -13.66 1.89
C THR A 71 -1.81 -13.55 0.69
N ILE A 72 -0.93 -12.55 0.67
CA ILE A 72 0.04 -12.33 -0.40
C ILE A 72 1.08 -13.47 -0.41
N ASP A 73 1.52 -13.94 0.75
CA ASP A 73 2.45 -15.07 0.90
C ASP A 73 1.92 -16.40 0.32
N GLN A 74 0.61 -16.48 0.04
CA GLN A 74 -0.02 -17.67 -0.56
C GLN A 74 -0.03 -17.64 -2.09
N LEU A 75 0.39 -16.53 -2.70
CA LEU A 75 0.45 -16.34 -4.15
C LEU A 75 1.83 -16.77 -4.68
N GLU A 76 1.83 -17.34 -5.88
CA GLU A 76 3.06 -17.64 -6.61
C GLU A 76 3.68 -16.38 -7.24
N ASN A 77 2.85 -15.36 -7.50
CA ASN A 77 3.26 -14.08 -8.08
C ASN A 77 2.55 -12.93 -7.38
N THR A 78 3.33 -12.01 -6.81
CA THR A 78 2.84 -10.85 -6.05
C THR A 78 2.95 -9.54 -6.82
N ALA A 79 3.61 -9.53 -7.99
CA ALA A 79 3.98 -8.31 -8.72
C ALA A 79 2.78 -7.40 -9.05
N ALA A 80 1.59 -7.99 -9.21
CA ALA A 80 0.35 -7.25 -9.45
C ALA A 80 -0.14 -6.42 -8.24
N PHE A 81 0.39 -6.67 -7.05
CA PHE A 81 -0.02 -6.06 -5.78
C PHE A 81 1.05 -5.17 -5.15
N ASP A 82 2.33 -5.51 -5.34
CA ASP A 82 3.48 -4.86 -4.69
C ASP A 82 3.41 -3.32 -4.75
N ALA A 83 3.23 -2.75 -5.95
CA ALA A 83 3.18 -1.29 -6.13
C ALA A 83 2.05 -0.61 -5.31
N LYS A 84 0.89 -1.26 -5.17
CA LYS A 84 -0.23 -0.73 -4.36
C LYS A 84 0.05 -0.84 -2.87
N ILE A 85 0.64 -1.96 -2.45
CA ILE A 85 1.01 -2.22 -1.07
C ILE A 85 2.07 -1.20 -0.64
N ASP A 86 3.16 -1.10 -1.39
CA ASP A 86 4.27 -0.18 -1.12
C ASP A 86 3.79 1.28 -1.04
N SER A 87 2.96 1.70 -2.01
CA SER A 87 2.42 3.06 -2.01
C SER A 87 1.57 3.35 -0.77
N ALA A 88 0.71 2.40 -0.35
CA ALA A 88 -0.13 2.57 0.83
C ALA A 88 0.70 2.52 2.12
N THR A 89 1.66 1.60 2.23
CA THR A 89 2.56 1.52 3.39
C THR A 89 3.37 2.80 3.54
N ALA A 90 3.97 3.30 2.44
CA ALA A 90 4.71 4.56 2.45
C ALA A 90 3.84 5.75 2.89
N LYS A 91 2.59 5.81 2.42
CA LYS A 91 1.62 6.85 2.82
C LYS A 91 1.29 6.78 4.31
N TYR A 92 1.09 5.58 4.85
CA TYR A 92 0.85 5.39 6.28
C TYR A 92 2.07 5.81 7.12
N GLU A 93 3.28 5.39 6.73
CA GLU A 93 4.50 5.72 7.48
C GLU A 93 4.79 7.23 7.46
N ALA A 94 4.57 7.91 6.33
CA ALA A 94 4.65 9.36 6.27
C ALA A 94 3.65 10.03 7.25
N PHE A 95 2.41 9.53 7.30
CA PHE A 95 1.40 10.03 8.23
C PHE A 95 1.75 9.76 9.70
N ARG A 96 2.24 8.56 10.00
CA ARG A 96 2.75 8.17 11.33
C ARG A 96 3.86 9.10 11.81
N ASN A 97 4.80 9.42 10.92
CA ASN A 97 5.86 10.37 11.21
C ASN A 97 5.30 11.77 11.50
N SER A 98 4.31 12.24 10.72
CA SER A 98 3.67 13.54 10.97
C SER A 98 3.02 13.63 12.37
N ILE A 99 2.44 12.53 12.85
CA ILE A 99 1.84 12.44 14.19
C ILE A 99 2.91 12.44 15.28
N ARG A 100 4.03 11.73 15.05
CA ARG A 100 5.17 11.74 15.98
C ARG A 100 5.75 13.14 16.14
N GLU A 101 5.93 13.87 15.03
CA GLU A 101 6.43 15.25 15.06
C GLU A 101 5.44 16.19 15.75
N ARG A 102 4.13 16.08 15.47
CA ARG A 102 3.11 16.85 16.20
C ARG A 102 3.17 16.60 17.71
N LYS A 103 3.30 15.34 18.13
CA LYS A 103 3.40 14.97 19.56
C LYS A 103 4.67 15.53 20.22
N LYS A 104 5.80 15.59 19.51
CA LYS A 104 7.03 16.24 20.00
C LYS A 104 6.84 17.74 20.19
N ASN A 105 6.26 18.42 19.18
CA ASN A 105 6.03 19.86 19.23
C ASN A 105 5.10 20.25 20.38
N LEU A 106 4.00 19.51 20.59
CA LEU A 106 3.08 19.74 21.72
C LEU A 106 3.76 19.60 23.09
N LYS A 107 4.64 18.59 23.24
CA LYS A 107 5.42 18.43 24.48
C LYS A 107 6.41 19.57 24.69
N GLY A 108 7.06 20.04 23.63
CA GLY A 108 7.97 21.19 23.67
C GLY A 108 7.27 22.48 24.08
N THR A 109 6.10 22.78 23.51
CA THR A 109 5.30 23.95 23.87
C THR A 109 4.87 23.92 25.35
N ASN A 110 4.35 22.78 25.84
CA ASN A 110 3.93 22.64 27.24
C ASN A 110 5.07 22.76 28.26
N LEU A 111 6.33 22.61 27.84
CA LEU A 111 7.53 22.76 28.68
C LEU A 111 8.05 24.20 28.71
N LEU A 112 7.69 25.03 27.72
CA LEU A 112 8.08 26.45 27.65
C LEU A 112 7.09 27.37 28.38
N GLU A 113 5.88 26.89 28.67
CA GLU A 113 4.82 27.62 29.39
C GLU A 113 4.80 27.34 30.91
N LYS A 114 5.79 26.60 31.44
CA LYS A 114 5.96 26.30 32.87
C LYS A 114 7.20 26.97 33.43
#